data_AF-A0A3D3W0U0-F1
#
_entry.id   AF-A0A3D3W0U0-F1
#
_cell.length_a   1.000
_cell.length_b   1.000
_cell.length_c   1.000
_cell.angle_alpha   90.00
_cell.angle_beta   90.00
_cell.angle_gamma   90.00
#
_symmetry.space_group_name_H-M   'P 1'
#
loop_
_entity.id
_entity.type
_entity.pdbx_description
1 polymer ?
#
loop_
_entity_poly.entity_id
_entity_poly.type
_entity_poly.pdbx_seq_one_letter_code
_entity_poly.pdbx_strand_id
1 'polypeptide(L)'
;GACALTLAGCRLLLLAEHAVWDPAAKVVMVSDLHLGKEAVFRDSAIPVPDQTDSTLARLTGVLSVTGADRLIILGDLLHARRGRCLQMFEQVAEWRRRHAGLRIDLVRGNHDLAAGDPPANWQISCVPEPQNHSSLCLCHDPESCDGVGMAGHLHPVVRLR
;
A
#
# COMPACT_ATOMS: atom_id res chain seq x y z
N GLY A 1 -9.10 -11.56 11.54
CA GLY A 1 -8.25 -12.32 12.49
C GLY A 1 -6.80 -11.89 12.31
N ALA A 2 -5.93 -12.08 13.30
CA ALA A 2 -4.53 -11.66 13.20
C ALA A 2 -3.57 -12.74 13.69
N CYS A 3 -2.42 -12.87 13.03
CA CYS A 3 -1.32 -13.74 13.45
C CYS A 3 -0.15 -12.87 13.96
N ALA A 4 0.42 -13.21 15.11
CA ALA A 4 1.56 -12.47 15.66
C ALA A 4 2.89 -13.05 15.18
N LEU A 5 3.82 -12.18 14.81
CA LEU A 5 5.18 -12.52 14.40
C LEU A 5 6.17 -11.59 15.11
N THR A 6 7.32 -12.12 15.52
CA THR A 6 8.46 -11.29 15.93
C THR A 6 9.54 -11.37 14.86
N LEU A 7 9.89 -10.23 14.27
CA LEU A 7 10.87 -10.12 13.20
C LEU A 7 11.88 -9.02 13.52
N ALA A 8 13.17 -9.34 13.56
CA ALA A 8 14.24 -8.41 13.94
C ALA A 8 13.97 -7.64 15.27
N GLY A 9 13.33 -8.31 16.24
CA GLY A 9 12.93 -7.71 17.52
C GLY A 9 11.64 -6.88 17.48
N CYS A 10 11.02 -6.69 16.32
CA CYS A 10 9.74 -6.00 16.16
C CYS A 10 8.58 -6.99 16.29
N ARG A 11 7.59 -6.69 17.14
CA ARG A 11 6.37 -7.49 17.27
C ARG A 11 5.31 -6.97 16.30
N LEU A 12 5.06 -7.74 15.25
CA LEU A 12 4.16 -7.42 14.15
C LEU A 12 2.89 -8.29 14.22
N LEU A 13 1.79 -7.74 13.73
CA LEU A 13 0.52 -8.44 13.55
C LEU A 13 0.19 -8.53 12.07
N LEU A 14 0.17 -9.75 11.53
CA LEU A 14 -0.26 -10.06 10.17
C LEU A 14 -1.78 -10.13 10.15
N LEU A 15 -2.40 -9.20 9.44
CA LEU A 15 -3.84 -9.05 9.33
C LEU A 15 -4.37 -9.83 8.12
N ALA A 16 -5.56 -10.43 8.26
CA ALA A 16 -6.21 -11.16 7.17
C ALA A 16 -6.52 -10.25 5.95
N GLU A 17 -6.62 -8.95 6.19
CA GLU A 17 -6.86 -7.90 5.23
C GLU A 17 -5.61 -7.54 4.40
N HIS A 18 -4.64 -8.46 4.26
CA HIS A 18 -3.36 -8.27 3.56
C HIS A 18 -2.62 -7.01 4.01
N ALA A 19 -2.46 -6.86 5.32
CA ALA A 19 -1.75 -5.75 5.93
C ALA A 19 -0.90 -6.26 7.11
N VAL A 20 0.18 -5.55 7.40
CA VAL A 20 0.99 -5.76 8.59
C VAL A 20 0.82 -4.56 9.51
N TRP A 21 0.50 -4.80 10.78
CA TRP A 21 0.40 -3.76 11.78
C TRP A 21 1.55 -3.87 12.79
N ASP A 22 2.24 -2.76 13.00
CA ASP A 22 3.18 -2.55 14.11
C ASP A 22 2.47 -1.71 15.19
N PRO A 23 2.01 -2.33 16.29
CA PRO A 23 1.31 -1.61 17.36
C PRO A 23 2.21 -0.64 18.13
N ALA A 24 3.51 -0.94 18.24
CA ALA A 24 4.43 -0.11 19.01
C ALA A 24 4.68 1.23 18.31
N ALA A 25 4.76 1.20 16.98
CA ALA A 25 4.94 2.40 16.16
C ALA A 25 3.63 3.00 15.63
N LYS A 26 2.48 2.34 15.86
CA LYS A 26 1.17 2.70 15.27
C LYS A 26 1.20 2.80 13.74
N VAL A 27 1.94 1.88 13.11
CA VAL A 27 2.14 1.86 11.65
C VAL A 27 1.40 0.68 11.04
N VAL A 28 0.67 0.95 9.96
CA VAL A 28 0.18 -0.09 9.05
C VAL A 28 1.03 -0.11 7.80
N MET A 29 1.39 -1.30 7.33
CA MET A 29 2.17 -1.52 6.11
C MET A 29 1.38 -2.38 5.15
N VAL A 30 1.36 -1.99 3.87
CA VAL A 30 0.70 -2.69 2.77
C VAL A 30 1.60 -2.62 1.54
N SER A 31 1.35 -3.45 0.53
CA SER A 31 2.05 -3.40 -0.76
C SER A 31 1.07 -3.57 -1.92
N ASP A 32 1.51 -3.16 -3.11
CA ASP A 32 0.90 -3.52 -4.40
C ASP A 32 -0.62 -3.25 -4.46
N LEU A 33 -1.02 -2.01 -4.14
CA LEU A 33 -2.44 -1.61 -4.14
C LEU A 33 -3.02 -1.49 -5.54
N HIS A 34 -2.20 -1.14 -6.54
CA HIS A 34 -2.56 -1.06 -7.96
C HIS A 34 -3.86 -0.28 -8.23
N LEU A 35 -4.01 0.91 -7.63
CA LEU A 35 -5.18 1.76 -7.85
C LEU A 35 -5.34 2.13 -9.33
N GLY A 36 -6.58 2.13 -9.81
CA GLY A 36 -6.90 2.44 -11.21
C GLY A 36 -6.67 1.29 -12.20
N LYS A 37 -6.36 0.07 -11.73
CA LYS A 37 -6.24 -1.12 -12.59
C LYS A 37 -7.51 -1.39 -13.40
N GLU A 38 -8.66 -1.11 -12.82
CA GLU A 38 -9.98 -1.25 -13.43
C GLU A 38 -10.20 -0.35 -14.65
N ALA A 39 -9.55 0.82 -14.72
CA ALA A 39 -9.68 1.72 -15.86
C ALA A 39 -9.02 1.12 -17.12
N VAL A 40 -7.89 0.41 -16.97
CA VAL A 40 -7.19 -0.24 -18.08
C VAL A 40 -8.01 -1.39 -18.68
N PHE A 41 -8.72 -2.16 -17.85
CA PHE A 41 -9.61 -3.23 -18.32
C PHE A 41 -10.87 -2.66 -19.00
N ARG A 42 -11.43 -1.56 -18.48
CA ARG A 42 -12.56 -0.87 -19.10
C ARG A 42 -12.23 -0.33 -20.49
N ASP A 43 -11.05 0.26 -20.67
CA ASP A 43 -10.54 0.70 -21.98
C ASP A 43 -10.42 -0.47 -22.99
N SER A 44 -10.30 -1.69 -22.48
CA SER A 44 -10.27 -2.92 -23.29
C SER A 44 -11.66 -3.58 -23.42
N ALA A 45 -12.74 -2.85 -23.12
CA ALA A 45 -14.13 -3.32 -23.13
C ALA A 45 -14.43 -4.53 -22.22
N ILE A 46 -13.60 -4.76 -21.19
CA ILE A 46 -13.83 -5.80 -20.18
C ILE A 46 -14.53 -5.15 -18.98
N PRO A 47 -15.79 -5.54 -18.65
CA PRO A 47 -16.45 -5.07 -17.45
C PRO A 47 -15.71 -5.58 -16.21
N VAL A 48 -15.26 -4.67 -15.36
CA VAL A 48 -14.60 -4.99 -14.09
C VAL A 48 -15.20 -4.14 -12.97
N PRO A 49 -15.36 -4.69 -11.75
CA PRO A 49 -15.76 -3.91 -10.58
C PRO A 49 -14.77 -2.79 -10.28
N ASP A 50 -15.25 -1.73 -9.62
CA ASP A 50 -14.38 -0.67 -9.10
C ASP A 50 -13.50 -1.22 -7.96
N GLN A 51 -12.22 -1.46 -8.26
CA GLN A 51 -11.26 -2.00 -7.30
C GLN A 51 -10.66 -0.90 -6.41
N THR A 52 -10.74 0.37 -6.81
CA THR A 52 -10.22 1.48 -6.01
C THR A 52 -11.05 1.63 -4.74
N ASP A 53 -12.39 1.73 -4.86
CA ASP A 53 -13.26 1.92 -3.69
C ASP A 53 -13.18 0.76 -2.69
N SER A 54 -13.14 -0.48 -3.17
CA SER A 54 -13.00 -1.65 -2.30
C SER A 54 -11.65 -1.68 -1.58
N THR A 55 -10.57 -1.27 -2.26
CA THR A 55 -9.24 -1.13 -1.64
C THR A 55 -9.23 -0.05 -0.57
N LEU A 56 -9.80 1.13 -0.85
CA LEU A 56 -9.89 2.23 0.13
C LEU A 56 -10.80 1.87 1.32
N ALA A 57 -11.88 1.13 1.10
CA ALA A 57 -12.75 0.64 2.16
C ALA A 57 -12.02 -0.37 3.07
N ARG A 58 -11.26 -1.31 2.49
CA ARG A 58 -10.41 -2.25 3.24
C ARG A 58 -9.37 -1.50 4.09
N LEU A 59 -8.67 -0.54 3.51
CA LEU A 59 -7.70 0.30 4.23
C LEU A 59 -8.37 1.07 5.37
N THR A 60 -9.54 1.66 5.14
CA THR A 60 -10.32 2.36 6.17
C THR A 60 -10.66 1.44 7.34
N GLY A 61 -11.07 0.20 7.06
CA GLY A 61 -11.35 -0.80 8.09
C GLY A 61 -10.12 -1.14 8.93
N VAL A 62 -8.99 -1.40 8.27
CA VAL A 62 -7.71 -1.69 8.94
C VAL A 62 -7.27 -0.51 9.82
N LEU A 63 -7.28 0.72 9.30
CA LEU A 63 -6.90 1.91 10.04
C LEU A 63 -7.83 2.16 11.25
N SER A 64 -9.13 1.93 11.09
CA SER A 64 -10.11 2.12 12.16
C SER A 64 -9.91 1.12 13.31
N VAL A 65 -9.62 -0.15 12.99
CA VAL A 65 -9.39 -1.20 13.99
C VAL A 65 -8.04 -1.04 14.69
N THR A 66 -7.01 -0.65 13.96
CA THR A 66 -5.64 -0.55 14.48
C THR A 66 -5.36 0.77 15.19
N GLY A 67 -6.10 1.83 14.87
CA GLY A 67 -5.81 3.19 15.35
C GLY A 67 -4.46 3.74 14.87
N ALA A 68 -3.96 3.22 13.74
CA ALA A 68 -2.69 3.65 13.16
C ALA A 68 -2.75 5.11 12.70
N ASP A 69 -1.69 5.87 12.96
CA ASP A 69 -1.53 7.26 12.53
C ASP A 69 -0.61 7.39 11.30
N ARG A 70 0.01 6.27 10.88
CA ARG A 70 0.88 6.19 9.72
C ARG A 70 0.60 4.95 8.88
N LEU A 71 0.55 5.14 7.57
CA LEU A 71 0.47 4.11 6.54
C LEU A 71 1.76 4.13 5.71
N ILE A 72 2.41 2.98 5.56
CA ILE A 72 3.55 2.80 4.65
C ILE A 72 3.11 1.87 3.52
N ILE A 73 3.27 2.31 2.28
CA ILE A 73 2.98 1.52 1.08
C ILE A 73 4.30 1.09 0.46
N LEU A 74 4.52 -0.22 0.37
CA LEU A 74 5.71 -0.87 -0.19
C LEU A 74 5.60 -1.03 -1.71
N GLY A 75 5.46 0.12 -2.37
CA GLY A 75 5.39 0.26 -3.83
C GLY A 75 4.06 -0.13 -4.46
N ASP A 76 3.99 0.21 -5.74
CA ASP A 76 2.89 -0.07 -6.66
C ASP A 76 1.54 0.44 -6.15
N LEU A 77 1.52 1.71 -5.73
CA LEU A 77 0.28 2.41 -5.39
C LEU A 77 -0.59 2.60 -6.64
N LEU A 78 0.01 3.06 -7.73
CA LEU A 78 -0.69 3.34 -8.99
C LEU A 78 -0.43 2.23 -10.00
N HIS A 79 -1.48 1.70 -10.63
CA HIS A 79 -1.30 0.59 -11.56
C HIS A 79 -0.55 0.96 -12.85
N ALA A 80 -0.88 2.10 -13.47
CA ALA A 80 -0.20 2.57 -14.69
C ALA A 80 -0.59 4.01 -14.99
N ARG A 81 0.20 4.69 -15.84
CA ARG A 81 -0.16 6.01 -16.37
C ARG A 81 -1.54 6.03 -17.04
N ARG A 82 -1.91 4.96 -17.75
CA ARG A 82 -3.23 4.80 -18.38
C ARG A 82 -4.36 4.55 -17.37
N GLY A 83 -4.05 4.02 -16.19
CA GLY A 83 -5.02 3.81 -15.11
C GLY A 83 -5.38 5.09 -14.34
N ARG A 84 -4.71 6.21 -14.62
CA ARG A 84 -4.98 7.53 -14.02
C ARG A 84 -6.24 8.13 -14.66
N CYS A 85 -7.41 7.81 -14.14
CA CYS A 85 -8.67 8.44 -14.53
C CYS A 85 -9.16 9.45 -13.48
N LEU A 86 -9.97 10.42 -13.90
CA LEU A 86 -10.49 11.48 -13.02
C LEU A 86 -11.27 10.91 -11.83
N GLN A 87 -12.11 9.90 -12.08
CA GLN A 87 -12.91 9.24 -11.05
C GLN A 87 -12.05 8.66 -9.92
N MET A 88 -11.01 7.88 -10.25
CA MET A 88 -10.08 7.32 -9.25
C MET A 88 -9.38 8.44 -8.46
N PHE A 89 -9.04 9.53 -9.13
CA PHE A 89 -8.35 10.66 -8.49
C PHE A 89 -9.23 11.37 -7.48
N GLU A 90 -10.51 11.52 -7.79
CA GLU A 90 -11.51 12.08 -6.89
C GLU A 90 -11.79 11.17 -5.70
N GLN A 91 -11.91 9.85 -5.93
CA GLN A 91 -12.10 8.84 -4.87
C GLN A 91 -10.94 8.87 -3.86
N VAL A 92 -9.70 8.84 -4.34
CA VAL A 92 -8.52 8.88 -3.46
C VAL A 92 -8.41 10.24 -2.76
N ALA A 93 -8.67 11.35 -3.46
CA ALA A 93 -8.64 12.68 -2.85
C ALA A 93 -9.71 12.82 -1.75
N GLU A 94 -10.92 12.30 -1.94
CA GLU A 94 -11.95 12.27 -0.92
C GLU A 94 -11.56 11.41 0.28
N TRP A 95 -11.03 10.22 0.02
CA TRP A 95 -10.53 9.35 1.07
C TRP A 95 -9.42 10.04 1.88
N ARG A 96 -8.50 10.75 1.22
CA ARG A 96 -7.46 11.55 1.89
C ARG A 96 -8.03 12.67 2.74
N ARG A 97 -9.07 13.39 2.28
CA ARG A 97 -9.76 14.40 3.10
C ARG A 97 -10.34 13.81 4.38
N ARG A 98 -10.95 12.62 4.29
CA ARG A 98 -11.48 11.89 5.46
C ARG A 98 -10.39 11.40 6.42
N HIS A 99 -9.17 11.21 5.93
CA HIS A 99 -8.00 10.76 6.70
C HIS A 99 -6.91 11.83 6.76
N ALA A 100 -7.27 13.10 6.87
CA ALA A 100 -6.31 14.22 6.76
C ALA A 100 -5.16 14.16 7.78
N GLY A 101 -5.38 13.56 8.96
CA GLY A 101 -4.35 13.36 9.98
C GLY A 101 -3.44 12.14 9.75
N LEU A 102 -3.76 11.26 8.80
CA LEU A 102 -2.97 10.07 8.51
C LEU A 102 -1.73 10.47 7.70
N ARG A 103 -0.54 10.14 8.23
CA ARG A 103 0.71 10.21 7.49
C ARG A 103 0.79 9.04 6.52
N ILE A 104 1.11 9.30 5.26
CA ILE A 104 1.30 8.26 4.26
C ILE A 104 2.68 8.40 3.63
N ASP A 105 3.49 7.35 3.71
CA ASP A 105 4.75 7.24 2.98
C ASP A 105 4.62 6.16 1.91
N LEU A 106 5.01 6.48 0.68
CA LEU A 106 5.10 5.54 -0.44
C LEU A 106 6.57 5.25 -0.71
N VAL A 107 7.00 4.03 -0.42
CA VAL A 107 8.28 3.49 -0.92
C VAL A 107 8.07 3.18 -2.39
N ARG A 108 8.63 3.97 -3.31
CA ARG A 108 8.28 3.88 -4.74
C ARG A 108 8.60 2.50 -5.33
N GLY A 109 7.62 1.87 -5.97
CA GLY A 109 7.81 0.67 -6.79
C GLY A 109 8.05 0.99 -8.26
N ASN A 110 8.21 -0.05 -9.08
CA ASN A 110 8.47 0.10 -10.51
C ASN A 110 7.26 0.71 -11.25
N HIS A 111 6.02 0.40 -10.85
CA HIS A 111 4.84 1.02 -11.46
C HIS A 111 4.71 2.49 -11.07
N ASP A 112 5.07 2.87 -9.84
CA ASP A 112 5.05 4.27 -9.40
C ASP A 112 6.06 5.11 -10.19
N LEU A 113 7.28 4.58 -10.41
CA LEU A 113 8.31 5.23 -11.23
C LEU A 113 7.84 5.43 -12.68
N ALA A 114 7.13 4.46 -13.24
CA ALA A 114 6.60 4.54 -14.61
C ALA A 114 5.35 5.44 -14.73
N ALA A 115 4.48 5.46 -13.72
CA ALA A 115 3.24 6.24 -13.70
C ALA A 115 3.45 7.69 -13.25
N GLY A 116 4.57 7.97 -12.60
CA GLY A 116 4.90 9.23 -11.94
C GLY A 116 4.25 9.34 -10.56
N ASP A 117 4.81 10.21 -9.73
CA ASP A 117 4.36 10.42 -8.35
C ASP A 117 2.85 10.76 -8.25
N PRO A 118 2.20 10.40 -7.13
CA PRO A 118 0.82 10.76 -6.85
C PRO A 118 0.64 12.29 -6.82
N PRO A 119 -0.55 12.79 -7.16
CA PRO A 119 -0.87 14.21 -7.07
C PRO A 119 -0.56 14.82 -5.70
N ALA A 120 0.01 16.04 -5.67
CA ALA A 120 0.41 16.71 -4.43
C ALA A 120 -0.74 16.89 -3.42
N ASN A 121 -1.97 17.06 -3.90
CA ASN A 121 -3.16 17.19 -3.06
C ASN A 121 -3.53 15.89 -2.30
N TRP A 122 -2.93 14.75 -2.63
CA TRP A 122 -3.06 13.52 -1.84
C TRP A 122 -2.18 13.53 -0.59
N GLN A 123 -1.18 14.42 -0.51
CA GLN A 123 -0.27 14.54 0.64
C GLN A 123 0.36 13.18 1.01
N ILE A 124 0.86 12.47 0.00
CA ILE A 124 1.62 11.23 0.15
C ILE A 124 3.10 11.57 -0.03
N SER A 125 3.93 11.18 0.93
CA SER A 125 5.37 11.38 0.88
C SER A 125 6.03 10.23 0.12
N CYS A 126 6.54 10.49 -1.08
CA CYS A 126 7.28 9.48 -1.83
C CYS A 126 8.74 9.42 -1.40
N VAL A 127 9.19 8.22 -1.03
CA VAL A 127 10.53 7.95 -0.50
C VAL A 127 11.21 6.85 -1.33
N PRO A 128 12.54 6.88 -1.49
CA PRO A 128 13.28 5.83 -2.19
C PRO A 128 13.31 4.54 -1.37
N GLU A 129 13.41 3.38 -2.01
CA GLU A 129 13.82 2.15 -1.33
C GLU A 129 15.36 2.07 -1.23
N PRO A 130 15.90 1.40 -0.19
CA PRO A 130 15.21 0.91 1.00
C PRO A 130 14.84 2.03 1.98
N GLN A 131 13.79 1.80 2.78
CA GLN A 131 13.44 2.62 3.94
C GLN A 131 13.63 1.87 5.25
N ASN A 132 14.17 2.55 6.26
CA ASN A 132 14.32 1.97 7.59
C ASN A 132 13.05 2.19 8.42
N HIS A 133 12.55 1.12 9.04
CA HIS A 133 11.52 1.17 10.07
C HIS A 133 11.94 0.31 11.26
N SER A 134 12.34 0.95 12.36
CA SER A 134 12.99 0.27 13.48
C SER A 134 14.20 -0.55 13.00
N SER A 135 14.25 -1.86 13.27
CA SER A 135 15.30 -2.77 12.80
C SER A 135 14.97 -3.44 11.46
N LEU A 136 13.91 -3.01 10.77
CA LEU A 136 13.41 -3.61 9.54
C LEU A 136 13.76 -2.74 8.34
N CYS A 137 14.21 -3.41 7.28
CA CYS A 137 14.36 -2.83 5.96
C CYS A 137 13.03 -2.94 5.19
N LEU A 138 12.52 -1.83 4.67
CA LEU A 138 11.26 -1.76 3.92
C LEU A 138 11.55 -1.41 2.46
N CYS A 139 11.19 -2.30 1.54
CA CYS A 139 11.46 -2.14 0.11
C CYS A 139 10.20 -2.46 -0.70
N HIS A 140 10.14 -2.03 -1.95
CA HIS A 140 9.24 -2.61 -2.92
C HIS A 140 9.83 -3.92 -3.45
N ASP A 141 11.07 -3.87 -3.95
CA ASP A 141 11.80 -5.05 -4.44
C ASP A 141 12.51 -5.78 -3.27
N PRO A 142 12.27 -7.08 -3.05
CA PRO A 142 12.98 -7.85 -2.04
C PRO A 142 14.51 -7.83 -2.18
N GLU A 143 15.04 -7.69 -3.41
CA GLU A 143 16.49 -7.62 -3.66
C GLU A 143 17.10 -6.29 -3.20
N SER A 144 16.30 -5.23 -3.05
CA SER A 144 16.73 -3.91 -2.57
C SER A 144 16.91 -3.85 -1.05
N CYS A 145 16.57 -4.91 -0.32
CA CYS A 145 16.60 -4.92 1.13
C CYS A 145 17.93 -5.44 1.69
N ASP A 146 18.71 -4.54 2.30
CA ASP A 146 19.92 -4.87 3.02
C ASP A 146 19.59 -5.41 4.43
N GLY A 147 19.25 -6.69 4.52
CA GLY A 147 19.03 -7.40 5.79
C GLY A 147 17.60 -7.90 5.98
N VAL A 148 17.16 -8.00 7.25
CA VAL A 148 15.82 -8.51 7.58
C VAL A 148 14.79 -7.42 7.32
N GLY A 149 13.79 -7.72 6.50
CA GLY A 149 12.87 -6.72 6.02
C GLY A 149 11.53 -7.25 5.53
N MET A 150 10.75 -6.32 4.98
CA MET A 150 9.48 -6.59 4.30
C MET A 150 9.52 -5.95 2.92
N ALA A 151 9.04 -6.68 1.93
CA ALA A 151 8.96 -6.24 0.55
C ALA A 151 7.67 -6.71 -0.13
N GLY A 152 7.29 -6.01 -1.20
CA GLY A 152 6.13 -6.31 -2.06
C GLY A 152 6.55 -7.04 -3.34
N HIS A 153 6.06 -6.57 -4.48
CA HIS A 153 6.46 -6.93 -5.85
C HIS A 153 6.10 -8.34 -6.33
N LEU A 154 6.43 -9.39 -5.55
CA LEU A 154 6.33 -10.78 -6.01
C LEU A 154 4.91 -11.36 -6.01
N HIS A 155 3.93 -10.68 -5.38
CA HIS A 155 2.56 -11.16 -5.21
C HIS A 155 2.46 -12.65 -4.77
N PRO A 156 3.05 -13.02 -3.62
CA PRO A 156 3.20 -14.42 -3.22
C PRO A 156 1.83 -15.11 -3.03
N VAL A 157 1.71 -16.34 -3.54
CA VAL A 157 0.51 -17.18 -3.40
C VAL A 157 0.90 -18.60 -2.97
N VAL A 158 0.05 -19.22 -2.15
CA VAL A 158 0.17 -20.63 -1.76
C VAL A 158 -0.98 -21.42 -2.37
N ARG A 159 -0.66 -22.54 -3.04
CA ARG A 159 -1.66 -23.50 -3.51
C ARG A 159 -1.93 -24.54 -2.43
N LEU A 160 -3.15 -24.56 -1.91
CA LEU A 160 -3.62 -25.58 -0.98
C LEU A 160 -4.04 -26.83 -1.78
N ARG A 161 -3.77 -28.02 -1.22
CA ARG A 161 -4.18 -29.32 -1.75
C ARG A 161 -4.79 -30.15 -0.64
#